data_AF-A0A127MII0-F1
#
_entry.id   AF-A0A127MII0-F1
#
_cell.length_a   1.000
_cell.length_b   1.000
_cell.length_c   1.000
_cell.angle_alpha   90.00
_cell.angle_beta   90.00
_cell.angle_gamma   90.00
#
_symmetry.space_group_name_H-M   'P 1'
#
loop_
_entity.id
_entity.type
_entity.pdbx_description
1 polymer ?
#
loop_
_entity_poly.entity_id
_entity_poly.type
_entity_poly.pdbx_seq_one_letter_code
_entity_poly.pdbx_strand_id
1 'polypeptide(L)'
;MLRAEKDIREKVRHLHTDHAAKGCLNSGATLKRHVEIFDTVGQSYVSSTLDAIADVSMEMEAFAIYEEGHMQLSTMMRRNLKDDNIYGVCTTGNPNSAVANAINLQFLSVEGQLKRLKDLRRYSFTRPEPIDMASFGLSEKRSALMPKNEVTKNKGGRPAAEHWDEMWATIATLLYEGDLNPKRQADIEKAMMDWLESNGHSAADSTVRKRARLLWQRLEVAEN
;
A
#
# COMPACT_ATOMS: atom_id res chain seq x y z
N MET A 1 -5.62 19.20 -10.99
CA MET A 1 -4.93 19.93 -9.90
C MET A 1 -5.78 21.04 -9.27
N LEU A 2 -6.18 22.10 -9.99
CA LEU A 2 -6.90 23.27 -9.42
C LEU A 2 -8.14 22.91 -8.58
N ARG A 3 -8.88 21.87 -8.99
CA ARG A 3 -10.05 21.37 -8.26
C ARG A 3 -9.68 20.81 -6.88
N ALA A 4 -8.62 20.02 -6.80
CA ALA A 4 -8.15 19.41 -5.54
C ALA A 4 -7.65 20.48 -4.57
N GLU A 5 -6.91 21.47 -5.09
CA GLU A 5 -6.46 22.62 -4.29
C GLU A 5 -7.64 23.41 -3.71
N LYS A 6 -8.65 23.71 -4.54
CA LYS A 6 -9.86 24.41 -4.07
C LYS A 6 -10.57 23.62 -2.98
N ASP A 7 -10.75 22.31 -3.17
CA ASP A 7 -11.43 21.43 -2.21
C ASP A 7 -10.67 21.34 -0.88
N ILE A 8 -9.34 21.24 -0.92
CA ILE A 8 -8.48 21.31 0.26
C ILE A 8 -8.70 22.63 1.01
N ARG A 9 -8.58 23.78 0.31
CA ARG A 9 -8.71 25.10 0.95
C ARG A 9 -10.08 25.30 1.58
N GLU A 10 -11.13 24.81 0.93
CA GLU A 10 -12.50 24.88 1.43
C GLU A 10 -12.70 24.03 2.68
N LYS A 11 -12.28 22.75 2.65
CA LYS A 11 -12.38 21.84 3.81
C LYS A 11 -11.54 22.31 5.00
N VAL A 12 -10.34 22.82 4.74
CA VAL A 12 -9.48 23.41 5.78
C VAL A 12 -10.13 24.63 6.42
N ARG A 13 -10.72 25.52 5.60
CA ARG A 13 -11.44 26.69 6.11
C ARG A 13 -12.60 26.28 7.01
N HIS A 14 -13.40 25.30 6.58
CA HIS A 14 -14.49 24.76 7.41
C HIS A 14 -13.99 24.18 8.73
N LEU A 15 -12.92 23.36 8.68
CA LEU A 15 -12.28 22.81 9.86
C LEU A 15 -11.87 23.91 10.85
N HIS A 16 -11.30 25.01 10.34
CA HIS A 16 -10.88 26.14 11.17
C HIS A 16 -12.05 26.84 11.83
N THR A 17 -13.11 27.14 11.08
CA THR A 17 -14.30 27.77 11.64
C THR A 17 -14.89 26.91 12.77
N ASP A 18 -14.99 25.59 12.55
CA ASP A 18 -15.51 24.66 13.53
C ASP A 18 -14.64 24.54 14.78
N HIS A 19 -13.32 24.46 14.62
CA HIS A 19 -12.38 24.31 15.74
C HIS A 19 -12.14 25.62 16.49
N ALA A 20 -12.21 26.76 15.79
CA ALA A 20 -12.21 28.09 16.41
C ALA A 20 -13.45 28.27 17.30
N ALA A 21 -14.64 27.90 16.80
CA ALA A 21 -15.87 27.96 17.59
C ALA A 21 -15.81 27.08 18.86
N LYS A 22 -15.04 25.99 18.82
CA LYS A 22 -14.81 25.09 19.97
C LYS A 22 -13.64 25.49 20.87
N GLY A 23 -12.90 26.56 20.54
CA GLY A 23 -11.72 26.98 21.29
C GLY A 23 -10.54 26.01 21.22
N CYS A 24 -10.53 25.10 20.26
CA CYS A 24 -9.47 24.08 20.08
C CYS A 24 -8.63 24.31 18.80
N LEU A 25 -8.70 25.52 18.24
CA LEU A 25 -7.84 25.97 17.15
C LEU A 25 -6.37 25.78 17.57
N ASN A 26 -5.54 25.21 16.68
CA ASN A 26 -4.14 24.86 16.94
C ASN A 26 -3.88 23.67 17.90
N SER A 27 -4.92 22.91 18.29
CA SER A 27 -4.68 21.64 18.98
C SER A 27 -4.07 20.59 18.04
N GLY A 28 -3.38 19.60 18.62
CA GLY A 28 -2.91 18.42 17.85
C GLY A 28 -4.04 17.69 17.12
N ALA A 29 -5.27 17.75 17.63
CA ALA A 29 -6.46 17.20 16.96
C ALA A 29 -6.80 17.96 15.68
N THR A 30 -6.68 19.30 15.68
CA THR A 30 -6.86 20.13 14.48
C THR A 30 -5.83 19.78 13.42
N LEU A 31 -4.57 19.65 13.82
CA LEU A 31 -3.47 19.32 12.92
C LEU A 31 -3.61 17.91 12.33
N LYS A 32 -3.97 16.93 13.15
CA LYS A 32 -4.28 15.58 12.68
C LYS A 32 -5.42 15.60 11.64
N ARG A 33 -6.50 16.32 11.94
CA ARG A 33 -7.65 16.43 11.02
C ARG A 33 -7.27 17.10 9.70
N HIS A 34 -6.34 18.04 9.75
CA HIS A 34 -5.74 18.66 8.57
C HIS A 34 -5.04 17.64 7.67
N VAL A 35 -4.20 16.77 8.26
CA VAL A 35 -3.52 15.69 7.54
C VAL A 35 -4.52 14.69 6.94
N GLU A 36 -5.58 14.35 7.66
CA GLU A 36 -6.65 13.48 7.17
C GLU A 36 -7.41 14.08 5.97
N ILE A 37 -7.63 15.40 5.96
CA ILE A 37 -8.21 16.09 4.79
C ILE A 37 -7.27 15.95 3.59
N PHE A 38 -5.97 16.17 3.78
CA PHE A 38 -4.98 16.01 2.71
C PHE A 38 -4.93 14.58 2.18
N ASP A 39 -4.95 13.58 3.05
CA ASP A 39 -4.97 12.18 2.66
C ASP A 39 -6.21 11.87 1.82
N THR A 40 -7.39 12.24 2.31
CA THR A 40 -8.67 11.97 1.62
C THR A 40 -8.71 12.63 0.24
N VAL A 41 -8.36 13.93 0.16
CA VAL A 41 -8.40 14.66 -1.13
C VAL A 41 -7.27 14.21 -2.04
N GLY A 42 -6.09 13.92 -1.49
CA GLY A 42 -4.94 13.39 -2.22
C GLY A 42 -5.27 12.06 -2.88
N GLN A 43 -5.80 11.09 -2.13
CA GLN A 43 -6.18 9.78 -2.67
C GLN A 43 -7.23 9.89 -3.77
N SER A 44 -8.25 10.74 -3.57
CA SER A 44 -9.29 10.99 -4.58
C SER A 44 -8.70 11.62 -5.84
N TYR A 45 -7.78 12.59 -5.70
CA TYR A 45 -7.11 13.22 -6.83
C TYR A 45 -6.24 12.24 -7.61
N VAL A 46 -5.40 11.47 -6.91
CA VAL A 46 -4.52 10.46 -7.52
C VAL A 46 -5.36 9.45 -8.30
N SER A 47 -6.38 8.87 -7.66
CA SER A 47 -7.23 7.85 -8.28
C SER A 47 -7.96 8.40 -9.51
N SER A 48 -8.66 9.53 -9.38
CA SER A 48 -9.43 10.11 -10.50
C SER A 48 -8.56 10.57 -11.65
N THR A 49 -7.36 11.11 -11.38
CA THR A 49 -6.46 11.55 -12.44
C THR A 49 -5.82 10.35 -13.15
N LEU A 50 -5.43 9.31 -12.40
CA LEU A 50 -4.87 8.10 -13.00
C LEU A 50 -5.91 7.35 -13.85
N ASP A 51 -7.15 7.25 -13.38
CA ASP A 51 -8.23 6.64 -14.17
C ASP A 51 -8.49 7.45 -15.46
N ALA A 52 -8.54 8.78 -15.37
CA ALA A 52 -8.70 9.64 -16.56
C ALA A 52 -7.53 9.54 -17.55
N ILE A 53 -6.30 9.34 -17.07
CA ILE A 53 -5.13 9.16 -17.95
C ILE A 53 -5.17 7.77 -18.60
N ALA A 54 -5.52 6.73 -17.83
CA ALA A 54 -5.63 5.36 -18.33
C ALA A 54 -6.65 5.26 -19.48
N ASP A 55 -7.74 6.05 -19.43
CA ASP A 55 -8.73 6.13 -20.49
C ASP A 55 -8.23 6.79 -21.78
N VAL A 56 -7.23 7.68 -21.69
CA VAL A 56 -6.75 8.50 -22.82
C VAL A 56 -5.47 7.95 -23.44
N SER A 57 -4.49 7.54 -22.62
CA SER A 57 -3.20 7.08 -23.11
C SER A 57 -2.53 6.14 -22.10
N MET A 58 -2.03 5.01 -22.60
CA MET A 58 -1.20 4.09 -21.83
C MET A 58 0.31 4.42 -21.92
N GLU A 59 0.68 5.60 -22.41
CA GLU A 59 2.06 5.96 -22.67
C GLU A 59 2.77 6.50 -21.42
N MET A 60 4.08 6.19 -21.32
CA MET A 60 4.94 6.62 -20.21
C MET A 60 5.04 8.16 -20.12
N GLU A 61 4.90 8.87 -21.24
CA GLU A 61 4.97 10.33 -21.29
C GLU A 61 3.77 11.00 -20.60
N ALA A 62 2.56 10.45 -20.78
CA ALA A 62 1.36 10.92 -20.08
C ALA A 62 1.49 10.74 -18.55
N PHE A 63 2.13 9.64 -18.13
CA PHE A 63 2.44 9.40 -16.72
C PHE A 63 3.47 10.40 -16.17
N ALA A 64 4.45 10.84 -16.95
CA ALA A 64 5.44 11.84 -16.52
C ALA A 64 4.78 13.20 -16.21
N ILE A 65 3.83 13.64 -17.04
CA ILE A 65 3.05 14.87 -16.80
C ILE A 65 2.25 14.76 -15.50
N TYR A 66 1.70 13.57 -15.23
CA TYR A 66 1.03 13.30 -13.97
C TYR A 66 1.97 13.36 -12.76
N GLU A 67 3.18 12.79 -12.87
CA GLU A 67 4.17 12.87 -11.79
C GLU A 67 4.50 14.30 -11.42
N GLU A 68 4.66 15.19 -12.41
CA GLU A 68 4.87 16.61 -12.17
C GLU A 68 3.69 17.24 -11.41
N GLY A 69 2.46 16.99 -11.84
CA GLY A 69 1.26 17.47 -11.14
C GLY A 69 1.14 16.93 -9.70
N HIS A 70 1.54 15.69 -9.46
CA HIS A 70 1.59 15.10 -8.12
C HIS A 70 2.66 15.78 -7.24
N MET A 71 3.85 16.05 -7.77
CA MET A 71 4.90 16.78 -7.05
C MET A 71 4.45 18.20 -6.67
N GLN A 72 3.76 18.89 -7.59
CA GLN A 72 3.19 20.21 -7.32
C GLN A 72 2.14 20.14 -6.20
N LEU A 73 1.28 19.13 -6.19
CA LEU A 73 0.30 18.91 -5.12
C LEU A 73 0.96 18.68 -3.75
N SER A 74 1.95 17.78 -3.68
CA SER A 74 2.71 17.52 -2.44
C SER A 74 3.42 18.79 -1.94
N THR A 75 4.04 19.55 -2.84
CA THR A 75 4.70 20.82 -2.51
C THR A 75 3.70 21.84 -1.96
N MET A 76 2.53 21.95 -2.58
CA MET A 76 1.45 22.83 -2.14
C MET A 76 0.91 22.40 -0.76
N MET A 77 0.71 21.10 -0.52
CA MET A 77 0.28 20.60 0.79
C MET A 77 1.28 20.94 1.89
N ARG A 78 2.58 20.73 1.62
CA ARG A 78 3.67 21.11 2.55
C ARG A 78 3.69 22.62 2.82
N ARG A 79 3.41 23.43 1.79
CA ARG A 79 3.33 24.88 1.94
C ARG A 79 2.13 25.31 2.78
N ASN A 80 0.94 24.78 2.51
CA ASN A 80 -0.27 25.12 3.29
C ASN A 80 -0.11 24.79 4.77
N LEU A 81 0.54 23.66 5.10
CA LEU A 81 0.88 23.34 6.48
C LEU A 81 1.77 24.39 7.14
N LYS A 82 2.71 25.00 6.39
CA LYS A 82 3.61 26.04 6.90
C LYS A 82 2.96 27.43 6.97
N ASP A 83 2.22 27.81 5.93
CA ASP A 83 1.68 29.17 5.74
C ASP A 83 0.53 29.48 6.71
N ASP A 84 -0.23 28.48 7.16
CA ASP A 84 -1.45 28.71 7.96
C ASP A 84 -1.22 29.23 9.39
N ASN A 85 0.00 29.56 9.80
CA ASN A 85 0.34 30.02 11.16
C ASN A 85 -0.03 29.03 12.29
N ILE A 86 -0.73 27.94 12.01
CA ILE A 86 -1.05 26.85 12.95
C ILE A 86 0.23 26.14 13.36
N TYR A 87 1.10 25.85 12.38
CA TYR A 87 2.46 25.37 12.66
C TYR A 87 3.25 26.42 13.42
N GLY A 88 3.11 27.71 13.07
CA GLY A 88 3.77 28.81 13.77
C GLY A 88 3.44 28.85 15.26
N VAL A 89 2.16 28.75 15.65
CA VAL A 89 1.74 28.80 17.06
C VAL A 89 2.20 27.57 17.86
N CYS A 90 2.33 26.40 17.23
CA CYS A 90 2.90 25.21 17.87
C CYS A 90 4.44 25.12 17.79
N THR A 91 5.11 25.96 16.99
CA THR A 91 6.57 25.91 16.77
C THR A 91 7.31 27.21 17.08
N THR A 92 6.65 28.24 17.59
CA THR A 92 7.24 29.55 17.98
C THR A 92 8.33 29.49 19.05
N GLY A 93 8.80 28.31 19.48
CA GLY A 93 10.06 28.18 20.20
C GLY A 93 10.92 26.97 19.85
N ASN A 94 10.40 25.92 19.20
CA ASN A 94 11.21 24.73 18.97
C ASN A 94 10.70 23.88 17.78
N PRO A 95 11.41 23.82 16.64
CA PRO A 95 11.13 22.87 15.57
C PRO A 95 11.24 21.40 16.00
N ASN A 96 11.78 21.12 17.20
CA ASN A 96 11.81 19.79 17.81
C ASN A 96 10.60 19.49 18.71
N SER A 97 9.49 20.23 18.60
CA SER A 97 8.30 19.87 19.38
C SER A 97 7.80 18.49 18.97
N ALA A 98 7.49 17.63 19.95
CA ALA A 98 7.02 16.27 19.70
C ALA A 98 5.78 16.25 18.77
N VAL A 99 4.95 17.30 18.84
CA VAL A 99 3.77 17.49 18.00
C VAL A 99 4.17 17.75 16.54
N ALA A 100 5.12 18.67 16.29
CA ALA A 100 5.59 18.95 14.94
C ALA A 100 6.22 17.71 14.28
N ASN A 101 6.99 16.94 15.05
CA ASN A 101 7.57 15.68 14.61
C ASN A 101 6.49 14.63 14.29
N ALA A 102 5.50 14.46 15.16
CA ALA A 102 4.41 13.51 14.93
C ALA A 102 3.59 13.83 13.67
N ILE A 103 3.30 15.12 13.43
CA ILE A 103 2.56 15.53 12.23
C ILE A 103 3.43 15.36 10.97
N ASN A 104 4.73 15.68 11.04
CA ASN A 104 5.64 15.44 9.92
C ASN A 104 5.71 13.95 9.58
N LEU A 105 5.75 13.06 10.58
CA LEU A 105 5.70 11.62 10.38
C LEU A 105 4.37 11.16 9.75
N GLN A 106 3.24 11.71 10.20
CA GLN A 106 1.94 11.41 9.58
C GLN A 106 1.90 11.88 8.12
N PHE A 107 2.43 13.06 7.84
CA PHE A 107 2.49 13.59 6.49
C PHE A 107 3.38 12.74 5.57
N LEU A 108 4.56 12.33 6.05
CA LEU A 108 5.43 11.39 5.33
C LEU A 108 4.75 10.05 5.08
N SER A 109 3.95 9.57 6.04
CA SER A 109 3.13 8.36 5.88
C SER A 109 2.13 8.51 4.74
N VAL A 110 1.40 9.62 4.69
CA VAL A 110 0.43 9.93 3.62
C VAL A 110 1.13 10.04 2.27
N GLU A 111 2.26 10.75 2.17
CA GLU A 111 3.03 10.80 0.93
C GLU A 111 3.51 9.41 0.48
N GLY A 112 3.95 8.58 1.43
CA GLY A 112 4.33 7.19 1.16
C GLY A 112 3.17 6.34 0.66
N GLN A 113 1.96 6.54 1.19
CA GLN A 113 0.74 5.89 0.71
C GLN A 113 0.37 6.35 -0.71
N LEU A 114 0.35 7.65 -0.97
CA LEU A 114 0.06 8.20 -2.30
C LEU A 114 1.10 7.75 -3.34
N LYS A 115 2.39 7.72 -2.96
CA LYS A 115 3.46 7.19 -3.79
C LYS A 115 3.24 5.70 -4.12
N ARG A 116 2.93 4.88 -3.11
CA ARG A 116 2.64 3.45 -3.33
C ARG A 116 1.45 3.23 -4.26
N LEU A 117 0.38 4.01 -4.08
CA LEU A 117 -0.82 3.90 -4.92
C LEU A 117 -0.51 4.30 -6.37
N LYS A 118 0.30 5.34 -6.56
CA LYS A 118 0.85 5.71 -7.87
C LYS A 118 1.69 4.57 -8.47
N ASP A 119 2.65 4.03 -7.71
CA ASP A 119 3.56 3.00 -8.20
C ASP A 119 2.80 1.73 -8.58
N LEU A 120 1.80 1.32 -7.80
CA LEU A 120 0.93 0.19 -8.12
C LEU A 120 0.22 0.39 -9.46
N ARG A 121 -0.32 1.60 -9.69
CA ARG A 121 -0.98 1.93 -10.95
C ARG A 121 -0.01 2.09 -12.11
N ARG A 122 1.25 2.50 -11.89
CA ARG A 122 2.28 2.53 -12.94
C ARG A 122 2.43 1.16 -13.61
N TYR A 123 2.37 0.07 -12.84
CA TYR A 123 2.39 -1.29 -13.40
C TYR A 123 1.18 -1.64 -14.27
N SER A 124 0.06 -0.91 -14.14
CA SER A 124 -1.09 -1.07 -15.05
C SER A 124 -0.89 -0.33 -16.38
N PHE A 125 -0.02 0.69 -16.44
CA PHE A 125 0.30 1.44 -17.66
C PHE A 125 1.34 0.70 -18.52
N THR A 126 2.42 0.23 -17.90
CA THR A 126 3.35 -0.68 -18.58
C THR A 126 2.79 -2.08 -18.48
N ARG A 127 2.04 -2.53 -19.50
CA ARG A 127 1.83 -3.98 -19.68
C ARG A 127 3.25 -4.56 -19.74
N PRO A 128 3.69 -5.36 -18.76
CA PRO A 128 5.01 -5.95 -18.84
C PRO A 128 5.06 -6.64 -20.20
N GLU A 129 6.09 -6.35 -21.00
CA GLU A 129 6.29 -7.08 -22.24
C GLU A 129 6.12 -8.56 -21.87
N PRO A 130 5.25 -9.30 -22.58
CA PRO A 130 5.05 -10.70 -22.26
C PRO A 130 6.44 -11.29 -22.19
N ILE A 131 6.83 -11.74 -20.99
CA ILE A 131 8.14 -12.32 -20.77
C ILE A 131 8.26 -13.34 -21.88
N ASP A 132 9.25 -13.18 -22.75
CA ASP A 132 9.45 -14.13 -23.82
C ASP A 132 9.84 -15.44 -23.16
N MET A 133 8.85 -16.26 -22.83
CA MET A 133 9.01 -17.54 -22.18
C MET A 133 9.82 -18.50 -23.07
N ALA A 134 9.95 -18.19 -24.38
CA ALA A 134 10.85 -18.88 -25.29
C ALA A 134 12.31 -18.53 -25.00
N SER A 135 12.63 -17.27 -24.64
CA SER A 135 13.99 -16.86 -24.24
C SER A 135 14.48 -17.56 -22.96
N PHE A 136 13.56 -17.97 -22.08
CA PHE A 136 13.86 -18.75 -20.87
C PHE A 136 13.80 -20.28 -21.07
N GLY A 137 13.53 -20.76 -22.29
CA GLY A 137 13.50 -22.20 -22.60
C GLY A 137 12.35 -22.98 -21.94
N LEU A 138 11.28 -22.30 -21.51
CA LEU A 138 10.18 -22.90 -20.73
C LEU A 138 8.90 -23.18 -21.55
N SER A 139 8.91 -22.92 -22.86
CA SER A 139 7.66 -22.75 -23.63
C SER A 139 6.95 -24.02 -24.11
N GLU A 140 7.61 -25.19 -24.24
CA GLU A 140 7.02 -26.25 -25.07
C GLU A 140 6.29 -27.43 -24.39
N LYS A 141 6.14 -27.47 -23.06
CA LYS A 141 5.53 -28.64 -22.38
C LYS A 141 4.23 -28.42 -21.60
N ARG A 142 3.64 -27.22 -21.58
CA ARG A 142 2.46 -26.94 -20.72
C ARG A 142 1.08 -27.08 -21.38
N SER A 143 0.95 -27.14 -22.71
CA SER A 143 -0.37 -27.14 -23.35
C SER A 143 -1.08 -28.50 -23.48
N ALA A 144 -0.48 -29.62 -23.03
CA ALA A 144 -1.05 -30.96 -23.26
C ALA A 144 -1.61 -31.69 -22.02
N LEU A 145 -1.61 -31.08 -20.83
CA LEU A 145 -1.94 -31.77 -19.56
C LEU A 145 -2.96 -31.02 -18.71
N MET A 146 -4.11 -30.65 -19.29
CA MET A 146 -5.29 -30.30 -18.50
C MET A 146 -6.23 -31.51 -18.42
N PRO A 147 -6.16 -32.36 -17.38
CA PRO A 147 -7.27 -33.23 -17.03
C PRO A 147 -8.32 -32.43 -16.25
N LYS A 148 -9.59 -32.61 -16.63
CA LYS A 148 -10.77 -32.15 -15.89
C LYS A 148 -10.68 -32.65 -14.44
N ASN A 149 -10.74 -31.71 -13.49
CA ASN A 149 -10.70 -31.98 -12.05
C ASN A 149 -12.04 -32.59 -11.59
N GLU A 150 -12.08 -33.93 -11.45
CA GLU A 150 -12.92 -34.58 -10.45
C GLU A 150 -12.07 -34.75 -9.18
N VAL A 151 -12.49 -34.09 -8.09
CA VAL A 151 -11.75 -34.03 -6.83
C VAL A 151 -11.86 -35.37 -6.10
N THR A 152 -10.91 -36.29 -6.32
CA THR A 152 -10.70 -37.42 -5.43
C THR A 152 -9.74 -37.03 -4.31
N LYS A 153 -10.27 -36.93 -3.09
CA LYS A 153 -9.52 -36.66 -1.85
C LYS A 153 -8.51 -37.78 -1.57
N ASN A 154 -7.27 -37.63 -2.03
CA ASN A 154 -6.16 -38.49 -1.63
C ASN A 154 -5.54 -37.96 -0.34
N LYS A 155 -5.79 -38.67 0.77
CA LYS A 155 -5.17 -38.44 2.07
C LYS A 155 -3.73 -38.97 2.04
N GLY A 156 -2.77 -38.06 1.91
CA GLY A 156 -1.35 -38.36 2.12
C GLY A 156 -0.52 -38.33 0.83
N GLY A 157 0.08 -37.18 0.55
CA GLY A 157 1.07 -36.99 -0.51
C GLY A 157 1.77 -35.65 -0.33
N ARG A 158 3.02 -35.54 -0.79
CA ARG A 158 3.74 -34.26 -0.85
C ARG A 158 2.91 -33.29 -1.70
N PRO A 159 2.50 -32.11 -1.20
CA PRO A 159 1.73 -31.16 -2.00
C PRO A 159 2.49 -30.81 -3.28
N ALA A 160 1.76 -30.67 -4.38
CA ALA A 160 2.32 -30.24 -5.66
C ALA A 160 3.05 -28.90 -5.48
N ALA A 161 4.08 -28.66 -6.30
CA ALA A 161 4.84 -27.41 -6.25
C ALA A 161 3.94 -26.18 -6.36
N GLU A 162 2.93 -26.25 -7.23
CA GLU A 162 1.97 -25.17 -7.48
C GLU A 162 1.19 -24.76 -6.23
N HIS A 163 0.81 -25.72 -5.37
CA HIS A 163 0.08 -25.41 -4.13
C HIS A 163 0.94 -24.62 -3.14
N TRP A 164 2.26 -24.83 -3.15
CA TRP A 164 3.16 -24.06 -2.30
C TRP A 164 3.24 -22.60 -2.76
N ASP A 165 3.32 -22.37 -4.07
CA ASP A 165 3.41 -21.02 -4.64
C ASP A 165 2.13 -20.22 -4.37
N GLU A 166 0.97 -20.86 -4.48
CA GLU A 166 -0.33 -20.24 -4.17
C GLU A 166 -0.47 -19.91 -2.67
N MET A 167 -0.03 -20.81 -1.79
CA MET A 167 0.05 -20.55 -0.36
C MET A 167 0.94 -19.34 -0.07
N TRP A 168 2.13 -19.28 -0.68
CA TRP A 168 3.06 -18.17 -0.51
C TRP A 168 2.48 -16.85 -0.97
N ALA A 169 1.85 -16.82 -2.14
CA ALA A 169 1.19 -15.63 -2.66
C ALA A 169 0.08 -15.15 -1.71
N THR A 170 -0.74 -16.07 -1.19
CA THR A 170 -1.83 -15.72 -0.27
C THR A 170 -1.31 -15.14 1.05
N ILE A 171 -0.31 -15.80 1.66
CA ILE A 171 0.29 -15.30 2.91
C ILE A 171 0.96 -13.94 2.70
N ALA A 172 1.62 -13.73 1.55
CA ALA A 172 2.22 -12.44 1.22
C ALA A 172 1.18 -11.31 1.09
N THR A 173 0.03 -11.58 0.46
CA THR A 173 -1.08 -10.63 0.36
C THR A 173 -1.62 -10.27 1.75
N LEU A 174 -1.87 -11.26 2.61
CA LEU A 174 -2.38 -11.03 3.98
C LEU A 174 -1.42 -10.18 4.83
N LEU A 175 -0.10 -10.39 4.68
CA LEU A 175 0.91 -9.57 5.33
C LEU A 175 0.92 -8.13 4.79
N TYR A 176 0.75 -7.97 3.49
CA TYR A 176 0.77 -6.67 2.83
C TYR A 176 -0.47 -5.82 3.16
N GLU A 177 -1.65 -6.46 3.19
CA GLU A 177 -2.91 -5.80 3.55
C GLU A 177 -2.99 -5.47 5.05
N GLY A 178 -2.18 -6.13 5.87
CA GLY A 178 -2.14 -5.94 7.32
C GLY A 178 -3.12 -6.82 8.10
N ASP A 179 -3.84 -7.69 7.41
CA ASP A 179 -4.76 -8.67 8.01
C ASP A 179 -3.99 -9.72 8.83
N LEU A 180 -2.77 -10.06 8.41
CA LEU A 180 -1.84 -10.86 9.18
C LEU A 180 -0.73 -9.97 9.73
N ASN A 181 -0.73 -9.76 11.05
CA ASN A 181 0.33 -9.04 11.76
C ASN A 181 1.11 -9.99 12.69
N PRO A 182 2.06 -10.79 12.16
CA PRO A 182 2.74 -11.81 12.93
C PRO A 182 3.71 -11.18 13.93
N LYS A 183 3.64 -11.60 15.19
CA LYS A 183 4.60 -11.18 16.24
C LYS A 183 5.69 -12.21 16.45
N ARG A 184 5.46 -13.44 16.01
CA ARG A 184 6.37 -14.57 16.14
C ARG A 184 6.30 -15.43 14.87
N GLN A 185 7.37 -16.17 14.59
CA GLN A 185 7.40 -17.18 13.53
C GLN A 185 6.22 -18.17 13.60
N ALA A 186 5.78 -18.53 14.82
CA ALA A 186 4.66 -19.46 15.03
C ALA A 186 3.33 -18.95 14.45
N ASP A 187 3.14 -17.63 14.36
CA ASP A 187 1.92 -17.04 13.80
C ASP A 187 1.86 -17.27 12.28
N ILE A 188 3.00 -17.16 11.60
CA ILE A 188 3.15 -17.48 10.17
C ILE A 188 2.97 -18.98 9.93
N GLU A 189 3.58 -19.83 10.77
CA GLU A 189 3.42 -21.29 10.67
C GLU A 189 1.94 -21.68 10.79
N LYS A 190 1.22 -21.09 11.74
CA LYS A 190 -0.22 -21.30 11.92
C LYS A 190 -1.01 -20.85 10.69
N ALA A 191 -0.78 -19.63 10.19
CA ALA A 191 -1.49 -19.13 9.01
C ALA A 191 -1.27 -20.01 7.76
N MET A 192 -0.04 -20.53 7.57
CA MET A 192 0.26 -21.47 6.49
C MET A 192 -0.48 -22.81 6.65
N MET A 193 -0.56 -23.33 7.87
CA MET A 193 -1.29 -24.58 8.17
C MET A 193 -2.80 -24.40 7.98
N ASP A 194 -3.37 -23.30 8.48
CA ASP A 194 -4.79 -22.96 8.34
C ASP A 194 -5.18 -22.83 6.86
N TRP A 195 -4.30 -22.23 6.03
CA TRP A 195 -4.51 -22.16 4.58
C TRP A 195 -4.49 -23.55 3.92
N LEU A 196 -3.53 -24.41 4.29
CA LEU A 196 -3.44 -25.77 3.74
C LEU A 196 -4.70 -26.58 4.09
N GLU A 197 -5.16 -26.52 5.34
CA GLU A 197 -6.37 -27.21 5.78
C GLU A 197 -7.61 -26.72 5.04
N SER A 198 -7.75 -25.40 4.88
CA SER A 198 -8.87 -24.77 4.16
C SER A 198 -8.93 -25.18 2.68
N ASN A 199 -7.77 -25.42 2.06
CA ASN A 199 -7.66 -25.86 0.66
C ASN A 199 -7.64 -27.39 0.51
N GLY A 200 -7.87 -28.14 1.59
CA GLY A 200 -7.92 -29.61 1.57
C GLY A 200 -6.55 -30.26 1.34
N HIS A 201 -5.48 -29.53 1.62
CA HIS A 201 -4.11 -30.03 1.58
C HIS A 201 -3.62 -30.38 2.98
N SER A 202 -2.74 -31.37 3.07
CA SER A 202 -2.09 -31.75 4.32
C SER A 202 -0.60 -31.85 4.08
N ALA A 203 0.18 -31.20 4.94
CA ALA A 203 1.63 -31.23 4.91
C ALA A 203 2.18 -31.51 6.31
N ALA A 204 3.37 -32.08 6.40
CA ALA A 204 4.04 -32.28 7.68
C ALA A 204 4.46 -30.93 8.28
N ASP A 205 4.20 -30.72 9.57
CA ASP A 205 4.53 -29.49 10.32
C ASP A 205 5.98 -29.05 10.11
N SER A 206 6.91 -30.01 10.11
CA SER A 206 8.35 -29.73 9.92
C SER A 206 8.67 -29.09 8.56
N THR A 207 7.85 -29.37 7.54
CA THR A 207 7.97 -28.86 6.17
C THR A 207 7.42 -27.44 6.05
N VAL A 208 6.34 -27.14 6.78
CA VAL A 208 5.74 -25.80 6.87
C VAL A 208 6.61 -24.90 7.73
N ARG A 209 7.07 -25.38 8.89
CA ARG A 209 7.97 -24.64 9.80
C ARG A 209 9.24 -24.13 9.11
N LYS A 210 9.87 -24.95 8.26
CA LYS A 210 11.07 -24.53 7.50
C LYS A 210 10.78 -23.34 6.57
N ARG A 211 9.60 -23.33 5.94
CA ARG A 211 9.15 -22.24 5.05
C ARG A 211 8.77 -21.00 5.84
N ALA A 212 7.98 -21.16 6.90
CA ALA A 212 7.61 -20.08 7.80
C ALA A 212 8.85 -19.38 8.39
N ARG A 213 9.88 -20.14 8.78
CA ARG A 213 11.16 -19.60 9.24
C ARG A 213 11.84 -18.72 8.18
N LEU A 214 11.87 -19.17 6.93
CA LEU A 214 12.49 -18.41 5.84
C LEU A 214 11.76 -17.08 5.59
N LEU A 215 10.43 -17.07 5.66
CA LEU A 215 9.65 -15.83 5.57
C LEU A 215 9.94 -14.90 6.75
N TRP A 216 9.88 -15.42 7.97
CA TRP A 216 10.09 -14.66 9.20
C TRP A 216 11.46 -13.97 9.21
N GLN A 217 12.52 -14.69 8.84
CA GLN A 217 13.86 -14.12 8.75
C GLN A 217 13.97 -12.96 7.75
N ARG A 218 13.18 -12.99 6.66
CA ARG A 218 13.16 -11.89 5.67
C ARG A 218 12.36 -10.69 6.18
N LEU A 219 11.30 -10.92 6.95
CA LEU A 219 10.53 -9.86 7.58
C LEU A 219 11.35 -9.14 8.66
N GLU A 220 12.06 -9.88 9.53
CA GLU A 220 12.95 -9.29 10.54
C GLU A 220 14.05 -8.41 9.92
N VAL A 221 14.58 -8.79 8.76
CA VAL A 221 15.57 -7.97 8.04
C VAL A 221 14.95 -6.73 7.42
N ALA A 222 13.67 -6.75 7.04
CA ALA A 222 12.99 -5.61 6.42
C ALA A 222 12.50 -4.57 7.45
N GLU A 223 12.26 -4.98 8.70
CA GLU A 223 11.85 -4.09 9.79
C GLU A 223 13.03 -3.37 10.48
N ASN A 224 14.25 -3.90 10.32
CA ASN A 224 15.49 -3.28 10.81
C ASN A 224 16.15 -2.38 9.76
#